data_AF-A0A0L0LDS6-F1
#
_entry.id   AF-A0A0L0LDS6-F1
#
_cell.length_a   1.000
_cell.length_b   1.000
_cell.length_c   1.000
_cell.angle_alpha   90.00
_cell.angle_beta   90.00
_cell.angle_gamma   90.00
#
_symmetry.space_group_name_H-M   'P 1'
#
loop_
_entity.id
_entity.type
_entity.pdbx_description
1 polymer ?
#
loop_
_entity_poly.entity_id
_entity_poly.type
_entity_poly.pdbx_seq_one_letter_code
_entity_poly.pdbx_strand_id
1 'polypeptide(L)'
;MNFNSRIKTLNRVLKEKDPPTFSSSWIYQYCPCVYRYAYKNVRTEYDTIDWDQITCHLNRKFQKRWIRYKRKSIREYENQDEVDIILTKYKEKLYTFIAIQDDKDRKIRDRVIISLTRMTQKGNVIARQELVKWLRYIADDWIDKYPCMSRWRVYPGAIDERISRCIILYRYTGTFLGYLYKTLEYSAKALPPVCSFDDTILDGGRTRAEYIIPVYD
;
A
#
# COMPACT_ATOMS: atom_id res chain seq x y z
N MET A 1 24.71 -5.53 19.86
CA MET A 1 23.88 -4.30 19.85
C MET A 1 22.54 -4.62 19.20
N ASN A 2 21.43 -4.38 19.90
CA ASN A 2 20.08 -4.79 19.50
C ASN A 2 19.38 -3.72 18.61
N PHE A 3 18.55 -4.13 17.65
CA PHE A 3 17.71 -3.30 16.79
C PHE A 3 17.04 -2.14 17.55
N ASN A 4 16.40 -2.44 18.69
CA ASN A 4 15.68 -1.44 19.50
C ASN A 4 16.58 -0.31 19.99
N SER A 5 17.83 -0.61 20.33
CA SER A 5 18.80 0.40 20.77
C SER A 5 19.14 1.38 19.64
N ARG A 6 19.27 0.87 18.41
CA ARG A 6 19.57 1.68 17.21
C ARG A 6 18.41 2.59 16.82
N ILE A 7 17.18 2.10 16.91
CA ILE A 7 15.99 2.92 16.68
C ILE A 7 15.89 4.04 17.73
N LYS A 8 16.16 3.74 19.01
CA LYS A 8 16.20 4.78 20.06
C LYS A 8 17.25 5.85 19.76
N THR A 9 18.45 5.46 19.33
CA THR A 9 19.49 6.41 18.90
C THR A 9 19.02 7.28 17.74
N LEU A 10 18.41 6.68 16.71
CA LEU A 10 17.92 7.43 15.55
C LEU A 10 16.81 8.42 15.91
N ASN A 11 15.82 8.01 16.70
CA ASN A 11 14.75 8.90 17.19
C ASN A 11 15.31 10.06 18.02
N ARG A 12 16.35 9.82 18.83
CA ARG A 12 17.03 10.89 19.59
C ARG A 12 17.69 11.91 18.65
N VAL A 13 18.49 11.45 17.69
CA VAL A 13 19.18 12.34 16.73
C VAL A 13 18.17 13.12 15.88
N LEU A 14 17.08 12.49 15.46
CA LEU A 14 15.98 13.16 14.75
C LEU A 14 15.28 14.22 15.62
N LYS A 15 15.17 14.00 16.93
CA LYS A 15 14.61 14.98 17.86
C LYS A 15 15.56 16.16 18.08
N GLU A 16 16.86 15.91 18.18
CA GLU A 16 17.89 16.95 18.39
C GLU A 16 18.06 17.85 17.15
N LYS A 17 18.06 17.26 15.94
CA LYS A 17 18.25 18.01 14.69
C LYS A 17 16.94 18.52 14.07
N ASP A 18 15.79 17.99 14.51
CA ASP A 18 14.43 18.24 14.00
C ASP A 18 14.34 18.54 12.48
N PRO A 19 14.92 17.69 11.60
CA PRO A 19 14.94 18.01 10.18
C PRO A 19 13.51 18.08 9.61
N PRO A 20 13.22 19.01 8.68
CA PRO A 20 11.91 19.09 8.04
C PRO A 20 11.62 17.83 7.22
N THR A 21 12.64 17.28 6.56
CA THR A 21 12.61 15.98 5.88
C THR A 21 13.97 15.31 5.99
N PHE A 22 14.02 13.97 5.89
CA PHE A 22 15.29 13.22 5.94
C PHE A 22 15.24 11.97 5.06
N SER A 23 16.41 11.49 4.66
CA SER A 23 16.60 10.35 3.74
C SER A 23 17.69 9.39 4.25
N SER A 24 17.93 8.30 3.52
CA SER A 24 19.02 7.37 3.81
C SER A 24 20.39 8.05 3.86
N SER A 25 20.65 9.00 2.95
CA SER A 25 21.88 9.81 2.94
C SER A 25 22.01 10.68 4.19
N TRP A 26 20.89 11.23 4.69
CA TRP A 26 20.88 11.97 5.94
C TRP A 26 21.25 11.07 7.12
N ILE A 27 20.71 9.85 7.18
CA ILE A 27 21.06 8.88 8.23
C ILE A 27 22.54 8.49 8.12
N TYR A 28 23.06 8.31 6.91
CA TYR A 28 24.48 8.02 6.70
C TYR A 28 25.38 9.12 7.27
N GLN A 29 25.02 10.39 7.04
CA GLN A 29 25.80 11.55 7.47
C GLN A 29 25.70 11.83 8.98
N TYR A 30 24.49 11.81 9.54
CA TYR A 30 24.26 12.24 10.93
C TYR A 30 24.15 11.08 11.93
N CYS A 31 23.95 9.85 11.46
CA CYS A 31 23.83 8.66 12.30
C CYS A 31 24.48 7.41 11.65
N PRO A 32 25.79 7.45 11.32
CA PRO A 32 26.47 6.39 10.57
C PRO A 32 26.42 5.03 11.27
N CYS A 33 26.33 5.00 12.60
CA CYS A 33 26.24 3.76 13.37
C CYS A 33 24.91 3.01 13.12
N VAL A 34 23.81 3.73 12.93
CA VAL A 34 22.50 3.16 12.58
C VAL A 34 22.50 2.72 11.13
N TYR A 35 23.08 3.52 10.23
CA TYR A 35 23.22 3.17 8.82
C TYR A 35 24.01 1.85 8.64
N ARG A 36 25.17 1.71 9.29
CA ARG A 36 25.99 0.49 9.22
C ARG A 36 25.26 -0.73 9.79
N TYR A 37 24.49 -0.55 10.85
CA TYR A 37 23.68 -1.62 11.41
C TYR A 37 22.57 -2.06 10.44
N ALA A 38 21.86 -1.09 9.86
CA ALA A 38 20.81 -1.33 8.85
C ALA A 38 21.38 -2.09 7.64
N TYR A 39 22.52 -1.63 7.13
CA TYR A 39 23.22 -2.25 6.02
C TYR A 39 23.54 -3.73 6.25
N LYS A 40 23.94 -4.09 7.48
CA LYS A 40 24.33 -5.47 7.84
C LYS A 40 23.16 -6.37 8.24
N ASN A 41 22.11 -5.83 8.87
CA ASN A 41 21.11 -6.66 9.57
C ASN A 41 19.68 -6.51 9.04
N VAL A 42 19.40 -5.50 8.22
CA VAL A 42 18.04 -5.16 7.80
C VAL A 42 17.98 -5.21 6.27
N ARG A 43 17.69 -6.40 5.74
CA ARG A 43 17.76 -6.70 4.30
C ARG A 43 16.40 -7.06 3.72
N THR A 44 16.14 -6.57 2.50
CA THR A 44 15.02 -6.98 1.65
C THR A 44 15.32 -8.32 0.97
N GLU A 45 14.34 -8.86 0.25
CA GLU A 45 14.50 -10.04 -0.62
C GLU A 45 15.65 -9.88 -1.63
N TYR A 46 15.87 -8.68 -2.17
CA TYR A 46 16.95 -8.36 -3.12
C TYR A 46 18.27 -7.93 -2.48
N ASP A 47 18.49 -8.27 -1.22
CA ASP A 47 19.71 -7.89 -0.51
C ASP A 47 19.99 -6.36 -0.53
N THR A 48 18.95 -5.55 -0.43
CA THR A 48 19.05 -4.09 -0.23
C THR A 48 18.58 -3.73 1.17
N ILE A 49 18.88 -2.51 1.64
CA ILE A 49 18.45 -2.09 2.98
C ILE A 49 16.92 -1.97 3.03
N ASP A 50 16.29 -2.68 3.96
CA ASP A 50 14.85 -2.57 4.23
C ASP A 50 14.57 -1.35 5.13
N TRP A 51 14.46 -0.19 4.49
CA TRP A 51 14.10 1.05 5.18
C TRP A 51 12.67 1.05 5.74
N ASP A 52 11.76 0.23 5.22
CA ASP A 52 10.38 0.18 5.75
C ASP A 52 10.37 -0.45 7.15
N GLN A 53 11.20 -1.48 7.38
CA GLN A 53 11.41 -2.05 8.72
C GLN A 53 11.96 -1.04 9.74
N ILE A 54 12.84 -0.14 9.31
CA ILE A 54 13.41 0.86 10.22
C ILE A 54 12.40 1.98 10.49
N THR A 55 11.77 2.46 9.42
CA THR A 55 10.92 3.66 9.50
C THR A 55 9.62 3.40 10.26
N CYS A 56 9.06 2.18 10.29
CA CYS A 56 7.85 1.91 11.09
C CYS A 56 8.08 2.05 12.60
N HIS A 57 9.31 1.90 13.06
CA HIS A 57 9.66 2.01 14.48
C HIS A 57 10.06 3.45 14.89
N LEU A 58 10.09 4.39 13.93
CA LEU A 58 10.30 5.80 14.24
C LEU A 58 9.05 6.43 14.83
N ASN A 59 9.22 7.53 15.57
CA ASN A 59 8.08 8.31 16.05
C ASN A 59 7.22 8.79 14.88
N ARG A 60 5.89 8.81 15.05
CA ARG A 60 4.92 9.13 14.00
C ARG A 60 5.19 10.46 13.28
N LYS A 61 5.67 11.47 14.00
CA LYS A 61 6.11 12.78 13.45
C LYS A 61 7.20 12.59 12.39
N PHE A 62 8.19 11.74 12.65
CA PHE A 62 9.32 11.52 11.76
C PHE A 62 8.99 10.54 10.63
N GLN A 63 8.12 9.55 10.85
CA GLN A 63 7.65 8.69 9.75
C GLN A 63 7.15 9.50 8.54
N LYS A 64 6.36 10.55 8.81
CA LYS A 64 5.82 11.45 7.77
C LYS A 64 6.88 12.28 7.04
N ARG A 65 8.04 12.49 7.66
CA ARG A 65 9.15 13.31 7.14
C ARG A 65 10.18 12.48 6.37
N TRP A 66 10.02 11.16 6.34
CA TRP A 66 10.89 10.26 5.60
C TRP A 66 10.74 10.44 4.08
N ILE A 67 11.88 10.58 3.40
CA ILE A 67 11.99 10.61 1.94
C ILE A 67 12.88 9.45 1.53
N ARG A 68 12.27 8.40 0.95
CA ARG A 68 13.01 7.25 0.43
C ARG A 68 13.68 7.54 -0.91
N TYR A 69 12.91 8.11 -1.85
CA TYR A 69 13.37 8.45 -3.19
C TYR A 69 12.95 9.88 -3.53
N LYS A 70 13.83 10.64 -4.20
CA LYS A 70 13.41 11.83 -4.93
C LYS A 70 12.53 11.34 -6.09
N ARG A 71 11.34 11.92 -6.29
CA ARG A 71 10.44 11.59 -7.42
C ARG A 71 11.19 11.88 -8.72
N LYS A 72 11.86 10.87 -9.27
CA LYS A 72 12.39 10.89 -10.64
C LYS A 72 11.30 10.35 -11.57
N SER A 73 11.37 10.68 -12.85
CA SER A 73 10.59 9.94 -13.86
C SER A 73 10.92 8.46 -13.70
N ILE A 74 9.91 7.66 -13.37
CA ILE A 74 10.06 6.22 -13.23
C ILE A 74 10.12 5.65 -14.63
N ARG A 75 11.27 5.07 -15.01
CA ARG A 75 11.37 4.33 -16.26
C ARG A 75 10.73 2.97 -16.03
N GLU A 76 9.67 2.68 -16.76
CA GLU A 76 9.02 1.38 -16.72
C GLU A 76 9.96 0.29 -17.23
N TYR A 77 9.92 -0.87 -16.60
CA TYR A 77 10.64 -2.07 -17.01
C TYR A 77 9.83 -3.32 -16.67
N GLU A 78 10.17 -4.42 -17.34
CA GLU A 78 9.54 -5.72 -17.15
C GLU A 78 10.62 -6.69 -16.66
N ASN A 79 10.40 -7.24 -15.46
CA ASN A 79 11.27 -8.27 -14.90
C ASN A 79 10.43 -9.21 -14.03
N GLN A 80 10.15 -10.40 -14.55
CA GLN A 80 9.37 -11.43 -13.88
C GLN A 80 10.18 -12.10 -12.75
N ASP A 81 11.48 -12.32 -12.95
CA ASP A 81 12.34 -12.98 -11.97
C ASP A 81 12.33 -12.25 -10.63
N GLU A 82 12.33 -10.91 -10.66
CA GLU A 82 12.17 -10.11 -9.45
C GLU A 82 10.87 -10.45 -8.71
N VAL A 83 9.75 -10.51 -9.43
CA VAL A 83 8.44 -10.83 -8.84
C VAL A 83 8.43 -12.25 -8.28
N ASP A 84 9.00 -13.20 -9.02
CA ASP A 84 9.05 -14.61 -8.65
C ASP A 84 9.90 -14.86 -7.41
N ILE A 85 10.96 -14.07 -7.18
CA ILE A 85 11.74 -14.15 -5.93
C ILE A 85 10.85 -13.89 -4.71
N ILE A 86 9.97 -12.90 -4.76
CA ILE A 86 9.04 -12.61 -3.66
C ILE A 86 7.96 -13.68 -3.58
N LEU A 87 7.31 -14.00 -4.70
CA LEU A 87 6.19 -14.94 -4.70
C LEU A 87 6.63 -16.34 -4.27
N THR A 88 7.80 -16.80 -4.72
CA THR A 88 8.36 -18.10 -4.35
C THR A 88 8.73 -18.14 -2.87
N LYS A 89 9.35 -17.08 -2.33
CA LYS A 89 9.71 -16.98 -0.90
C LYS A 89 8.49 -17.08 0.01
N TYR A 90 7.34 -16.54 -0.42
CA TYR A 90 6.11 -16.54 0.36
C TYR A 90 5.03 -17.47 -0.22
N LYS A 91 5.39 -18.44 -1.08
CA LYS A 91 4.45 -19.28 -1.85
C LYS A 91 3.38 -19.91 -0.97
N GLU A 92 3.79 -20.53 0.13
CA GLU A 92 2.90 -21.18 1.10
C GLU A 92 2.06 -20.20 1.92
N LYS A 93 2.35 -18.91 1.83
CA LYS A 93 1.69 -17.83 2.57
C LYS A 93 0.91 -16.87 1.66
N LEU A 94 0.83 -17.14 0.36
CA LEU A 94 0.01 -16.34 -0.55
C LEU A 94 -1.49 -16.45 -0.25
N TYR A 95 -1.94 -17.52 0.43
CA TYR A 95 -3.33 -17.60 0.91
C TYR A 95 -3.72 -16.42 1.82
N THR A 96 -2.74 -15.78 2.48
CA THR A 96 -2.99 -14.66 3.40
C THR A 96 -3.65 -13.46 2.72
N PHE A 97 -3.51 -13.32 1.40
CA PHE A 97 -4.24 -12.31 0.62
C PHE A 97 -5.75 -12.51 0.66
N ILE A 98 -6.21 -13.75 0.80
CA ILE A 98 -7.63 -14.15 0.79
C ILE A 98 -8.14 -14.37 2.21
N ALA A 99 -7.44 -15.19 3.00
CA ALA A 99 -7.85 -15.61 4.32
C ALA A 99 -6.72 -15.40 5.34
N ILE A 100 -6.98 -14.56 6.35
CA ILE A 100 -6.08 -14.39 7.50
C ILE A 100 -6.58 -15.26 8.63
N GLN A 101 -5.69 -16.08 9.21
CA GLN A 101 -6.02 -16.86 10.41
C GLN A 101 -5.55 -16.17 11.69
N ASP A 102 -4.40 -15.49 11.66
CA ASP A 102 -3.82 -14.87 12.84
C ASP A 102 -3.08 -13.53 12.55
N ASP A 103 -2.53 -12.93 13.60
CA ASP A 103 -1.75 -11.70 13.48
C ASP A 103 -0.41 -11.88 12.74
N LYS A 104 0.13 -13.11 12.67
CA LYS A 104 1.35 -13.39 11.91
C LYS A 104 1.06 -13.33 10.41
N ASP A 105 -0.05 -13.92 9.99
CA ASP A 105 -0.56 -13.88 8.62
C ASP A 105 -0.80 -12.43 8.18
N ARG A 106 -1.37 -11.60 9.05
CA ARG A 106 -1.53 -10.15 8.77
C ARG A 106 -0.18 -9.48 8.50
N LYS A 107 0.83 -9.74 9.34
CA LYS A 107 2.18 -9.17 9.18
C LYS A 107 2.87 -9.67 7.92
N ILE A 108 2.69 -10.96 7.57
CA ILE A 108 3.23 -11.54 6.34
C ILE A 108 2.58 -10.88 5.13
N ARG A 109 1.24 -10.79 5.08
CA ARG A 109 0.52 -10.13 3.99
C ARG A 109 0.98 -8.69 3.79
N ASP A 110 1.04 -7.92 4.88
CA ASP A 110 1.51 -6.53 4.80
C ASP A 110 2.93 -6.46 4.25
N ARG A 111 3.82 -7.37 4.67
CA ARG A 111 5.19 -7.45 4.15
C ARG A 111 5.23 -7.74 2.65
N VAL A 112 4.49 -8.74 2.18
CA VAL A 112 4.45 -9.09 0.75
C VAL A 112 3.91 -7.93 -0.08
N ILE A 113 2.80 -7.32 0.36
CA ILE A 113 2.21 -6.15 -0.30
C ILE A 113 3.18 -4.99 -0.36
N ILE A 114 3.89 -4.70 0.73
CA ILE A 114 4.89 -3.63 0.76
C ILE A 114 6.03 -3.95 -0.22
N SER A 115 6.57 -5.17 -0.20
CA SER A 115 7.67 -5.56 -1.11
C SER A 115 7.25 -5.41 -2.58
N LEU A 116 6.07 -5.90 -2.97
CA LEU A 116 5.49 -5.70 -4.30
C LEU A 116 5.29 -4.21 -4.62
N THR A 117 4.74 -3.44 -3.67
CA THR A 117 4.54 -1.98 -3.81
C THR A 117 5.86 -1.27 -4.10
N ARG A 118 6.95 -1.68 -3.44
CA ARG A 118 8.27 -1.07 -3.65
C ARG A 118 8.86 -1.40 -5.02
N MET A 119 8.61 -2.60 -5.55
CA MET A 119 9.00 -2.91 -6.93
C MET A 119 8.21 -2.11 -7.95
N THR A 120 6.89 -2.02 -7.78
CA THR A 120 6.05 -1.19 -8.64
C THR A 120 6.49 0.26 -8.63
N GLN A 121 6.81 0.82 -7.45
CA GLN A 121 7.32 2.19 -7.32
C GLN A 121 8.70 2.41 -7.97
N LYS A 122 9.48 1.35 -8.21
CA LYS A 122 10.72 1.43 -8.98
C LYS A 122 10.48 1.41 -10.50
N GLY A 123 9.30 0.96 -10.94
CA GLY A 123 8.94 0.88 -12.36
C GLY A 123 8.65 -0.53 -12.88
N ASN A 124 8.64 -1.57 -12.03
CA ASN A 124 8.34 -2.92 -12.48
C ASN A 124 6.85 -3.05 -12.82
N VAL A 125 6.54 -3.17 -14.12
CA VAL A 125 5.17 -3.23 -14.65
C VAL A 125 4.49 -4.57 -14.31
N ILE A 126 5.24 -5.66 -14.31
CA ILE A 126 4.74 -6.99 -13.95
C ILE A 126 4.33 -7.01 -12.48
N ALA A 127 5.18 -6.48 -11.60
CA ALA A 127 4.86 -6.34 -10.18
C ALA A 127 3.58 -5.50 -9.97
N ARG A 128 3.40 -4.44 -10.78
CA ARG A 128 2.19 -3.60 -10.75
C ARG A 128 0.95 -4.42 -11.11
N GLN A 129 0.99 -5.17 -12.21
CA GLN A 129 -0.15 -5.97 -12.68
C GLN A 129 -0.56 -7.02 -11.66
N GLU A 130 0.40 -7.80 -11.15
CA GLU A 130 0.15 -8.80 -10.12
C GLU A 130 -0.40 -8.16 -8.84
N LEU A 131 0.22 -7.08 -8.37
CA LEU A 131 -0.25 -6.42 -7.15
C LEU A 131 -1.66 -5.83 -7.32
N VAL A 132 -1.97 -5.20 -8.45
CA VAL A 132 -3.32 -4.69 -8.74
C VAL A 132 -4.34 -5.83 -8.73
N LYS A 133 -4.03 -6.98 -9.35
CA LYS A 133 -4.91 -8.16 -9.34
C LYS A 133 -5.24 -8.62 -7.92
N TRP A 134 -4.24 -8.78 -7.06
CA TRP A 134 -4.46 -9.19 -5.65
C TRP A 134 -5.25 -8.14 -4.86
N LEU A 135 -4.93 -6.86 -5.04
CA LEU A 135 -5.62 -5.78 -4.35
C LEU A 135 -7.06 -5.59 -4.84
N ARG A 136 -7.32 -5.86 -6.12
CA ARG A 136 -8.65 -5.83 -6.71
C ARG A 136 -9.55 -6.86 -6.06
N TYR A 137 -9.08 -8.10 -5.92
CA TYR A 137 -9.81 -9.14 -5.20
C TYR A 137 -10.16 -8.74 -3.76
N ILE A 138 -9.21 -8.13 -3.04
CA ILE A 138 -9.45 -7.62 -1.68
C ILE A 138 -10.47 -6.47 -1.68
N ALA A 139 -10.39 -5.57 -2.66
CA ALA A 139 -11.31 -4.45 -2.78
C ALA A 139 -12.72 -4.91 -3.13
N ASP A 140 -12.88 -5.93 -3.96
CA ASP A 140 -14.18 -6.52 -4.32
C ASP A 140 -14.86 -7.12 -3.09
N ASP A 141 -14.12 -7.86 -2.26
CA ASP A 141 -14.62 -8.34 -0.97
C ASP A 141 -15.11 -7.20 -0.06
N TRP A 142 -14.42 -6.05 -0.08
CA TRP A 142 -14.87 -4.88 0.67
C TRP A 142 -16.11 -4.21 0.07
N ILE A 143 -16.20 -4.13 -1.26
CA ILE A 143 -17.35 -3.55 -1.97
C ILE A 143 -18.61 -4.36 -1.68
N ASP A 144 -18.49 -5.69 -1.62
CA ASP A 144 -19.62 -6.57 -1.34
C ASP A 144 -20.04 -6.55 0.13
N LYS A 145 -19.08 -6.40 1.06
CA LYS A 145 -19.36 -6.41 2.51
C LYS A 145 -19.77 -5.05 3.08
N TYR A 146 -19.24 -3.95 2.55
CA TYR A 146 -19.37 -2.63 3.17
C TYR A 146 -20.19 -1.67 2.31
N PRO A 147 -21.37 -1.22 2.79
CA PRO A 147 -22.21 -0.27 2.05
C PRO A 147 -21.50 1.05 1.70
N CYS A 148 -20.52 1.48 2.49
CA CYS A 148 -19.75 2.70 2.19
C CYS A 148 -18.85 2.56 0.95
N MET A 149 -18.64 1.35 0.44
CA MET A 149 -17.84 1.05 -0.75
C MET A 149 -18.67 0.55 -1.94
N SER A 150 -19.97 0.27 -1.75
CA SER A 150 -20.83 -0.34 -2.77
C SER A 150 -20.87 0.43 -4.10
N ARG A 151 -20.71 1.76 -4.06
CA ARG A 151 -20.68 2.63 -5.26
C ARG A 151 -19.61 2.21 -6.26
N TRP A 152 -18.49 1.64 -5.81
CA TRP A 152 -17.43 1.17 -6.69
C TRP A 152 -17.84 -0.01 -7.58
N ARG A 153 -18.93 -0.72 -7.25
CA ARG A 153 -19.46 -1.84 -8.06
C ARG A 153 -19.76 -1.42 -9.50
N VAL A 154 -20.16 -0.17 -9.71
CA VAL A 154 -20.55 0.39 -11.03
C VAL A 154 -19.37 0.99 -11.79
N TYR A 155 -18.20 1.12 -11.15
CA TYR A 155 -17.01 1.74 -11.74
C TYR A 155 -15.79 0.79 -11.73
N PRO A 156 -15.90 -0.40 -12.36
CA PRO A 156 -14.87 -1.43 -12.27
C PRO A 156 -13.53 -1.06 -12.93
N GLY A 157 -13.51 -0.18 -13.94
CA GLY A 157 -12.24 0.30 -14.50
C GLY A 157 -11.56 1.37 -13.64
N ALA A 158 -12.35 2.22 -12.97
CA ALA A 158 -11.83 3.35 -12.19
C ALA A 158 -11.15 2.90 -10.89
N ILE A 159 -11.53 1.75 -10.35
CA ILE A 159 -10.94 1.21 -9.14
C ILE A 159 -9.52 0.67 -9.36
N ASP A 160 -9.24 0.02 -10.48
CA ASP A 160 -7.90 -0.48 -10.82
C ASP A 160 -6.92 0.68 -10.99
N GLU A 161 -7.39 1.76 -11.63
CA GLU A 161 -6.64 3.01 -11.70
C GLU A 161 -6.42 3.62 -10.31
N ARG A 162 -7.44 3.62 -9.46
CA ARG A 162 -7.34 4.14 -8.09
C ARG A 162 -6.35 3.33 -7.24
N ILE A 163 -6.38 2.01 -7.35
CA ILE A 163 -5.42 1.09 -6.71
C ILE A 163 -4.01 1.41 -7.21
N SER A 164 -3.82 1.50 -8.52
CA SER A 164 -2.53 1.83 -9.15
C SER A 164 -1.97 3.16 -8.64
N ARG A 165 -2.80 4.21 -8.55
CA ARG A 165 -2.42 5.50 -7.97
C ARG A 165 -2.03 5.36 -6.50
N CYS A 166 -2.77 4.58 -5.70
CA CYS A 166 -2.42 4.34 -4.30
C CYS A 166 -1.05 3.66 -4.15
N ILE A 167 -0.74 2.67 -4.99
CA ILE A 167 0.57 2.00 -5.00
C ILE A 167 1.68 3.02 -5.21
N ILE A 168 1.56 3.89 -6.22
CA ILE A 168 2.58 4.92 -6.51
C ILE A 168 2.70 5.96 -5.40
N LEU A 169 1.58 6.37 -4.79
CA LEU A 169 1.56 7.44 -3.79
C LEU A 169 1.86 6.98 -2.36
N TYR A 170 1.94 5.68 -2.10
CA TYR A 170 2.12 5.16 -0.75
C TYR A 170 3.53 5.43 -0.16
N ARG A 171 3.57 6.25 0.90
CA ARG A 171 4.81 6.73 1.56
C ARG A 171 5.10 6.07 2.92
N TYR A 172 4.49 4.91 3.20
CA TYR A 172 4.64 4.19 4.48
C TYR A 172 4.21 4.97 5.72
N THR A 173 2.90 5.11 5.90
CA THR A 173 2.27 5.72 7.07
C THR A 173 1.34 4.74 7.80
N GLY A 174 1.69 3.46 7.83
CA GLY A 174 0.84 2.39 8.39
C GLY A 174 0.80 1.21 7.42
N THR A 175 -0.21 0.35 7.51
CA THR A 175 -0.39 -0.74 6.54
C THR A 175 -0.84 -0.19 5.19
N PHE A 176 -0.42 -0.82 4.09
CA PHE A 176 -0.87 -0.42 2.76
C PHE A 176 -2.38 -0.62 2.61
N LEU A 177 -2.91 -1.75 3.07
CA LEU A 177 -4.34 -2.05 2.98
C LEU A 177 -5.20 -1.07 3.77
N GLY A 178 -4.76 -0.62 4.95
CA GLY A 178 -5.47 0.42 5.69
C GLY A 178 -5.50 1.75 4.95
N TYR A 179 -4.39 2.12 4.30
CA TYR A 179 -4.34 3.29 3.43
C TYR A 179 -5.26 3.15 2.21
N LEU A 180 -5.24 2.00 1.53
CA LEU A 180 -6.09 1.72 0.38
C LEU A 180 -7.57 1.76 0.76
N TYR A 181 -7.97 1.05 1.82
CA TYR A 181 -9.34 1.03 2.33
C TYR A 181 -9.86 2.44 2.56
N LYS A 182 -9.13 3.27 3.33
CA LYS A 182 -9.54 4.64 3.61
C LYS A 182 -9.61 5.49 2.35
N THR A 183 -8.67 5.31 1.42
CA THR A 183 -8.70 6.05 0.15
C THR A 183 -9.93 5.70 -0.68
N LEU A 184 -10.29 4.41 -0.77
CA LEU A 184 -11.48 3.95 -1.49
C LEU A 184 -12.77 4.42 -0.80
N GLU A 185 -12.84 4.34 0.53
CA GLU A 185 -13.99 4.80 1.33
C GLU A 185 -14.27 6.30 1.10
N TYR A 186 -13.24 7.15 1.18
CA TYR A 186 -13.43 8.58 0.95
C TYR A 186 -13.71 8.90 -0.51
N SER A 187 -13.05 8.21 -1.44
CA SER A 187 -13.25 8.43 -2.88
C SER A 187 -14.64 7.98 -3.34
N ALA A 188 -15.24 6.96 -2.71
CA ALA A 188 -16.59 6.51 -3.00
C ALA A 188 -17.63 7.63 -2.76
N LYS A 189 -17.42 8.47 -1.74
CA LYS A 189 -18.31 9.59 -1.43
C LYS A 189 -18.33 10.66 -2.53
N ALA A 190 -17.22 10.81 -3.26
CA ALA A 190 -17.09 11.74 -4.37
C ALA A 190 -17.58 11.16 -5.70
N LEU A 191 -17.89 9.87 -5.77
CA LEU A 191 -18.52 9.29 -6.95
C LEU A 191 -19.96 9.82 -7.06
N PRO A 192 -20.44 10.04 -8.29
CA PRO A 192 -21.83 10.42 -8.52
C PRO A 192 -22.79 9.50 -7.76
N PRO A 193 -23.91 10.04 -7.25
CA PRO A 193 -24.96 9.20 -6.70
C PRO A 193 -25.37 8.19 -7.76
N VAL A 194 -25.35 6.92 -7.36
CA VAL A 194 -25.87 5.86 -8.19
C VAL A 194 -27.35 5.78 -7.85
N CYS A 195 -28.21 6.21 -8.77
CA CYS A 195 -29.63 5.94 -8.66
C CYS A 195 -29.83 4.46 -8.98
N SER A 196 -30.38 3.69 -8.06
CA SER A 196 -30.93 2.38 -8.42
C SER A 196 -32.27 2.64 -9.11
N PHE A 197 -32.64 1.83 -10.10
CA PHE A 197 -34.05 1.76 -10.53
C PHE A 197 -34.96 1.24 -9.40
N ASP A 198 -34.40 0.79 -8.27
CA ASP A 198 -35.12 0.41 -7.06
C ASP A 198 -35.68 1.60 -6.26
N ASP A 199 -35.46 2.86 -6.65
CA ASP A 199 -36.28 3.96 -6.12
C ASP A 199 -37.70 3.75 -6.65
N THR A 200 -38.65 3.44 -5.76
CA THR A 200 -40.04 3.17 -6.12
C THR A 200 -40.62 4.32 -6.93
N ILE A 201 -40.68 4.15 -8.25
CA ILE A 201 -41.64 4.85 -9.09
C ILE A 201 -42.88 3.96 -9.09
N LEU A 202 -43.78 4.20 -8.13
CA LEU A 202 -45.17 3.72 -8.12
C LEU A 202 -45.35 2.17 -7.98
N ASP A 203 -45.89 1.74 -6.83
CA ASP A 203 -46.77 0.56 -6.65
C ASP A 203 -46.52 -0.74 -7.48
N GLY A 204 -45.28 -1.22 -7.60
CA GLY A 204 -45.00 -2.43 -8.40
C GLY A 204 -43.94 -3.36 -7.82
N GLY A 205 -44.37 -4.46 -7.20
CA GLY A 205 -43.53 -5.44 -6.50
C GLY A 205 -42.64 -6.35 -7.37
N ARG A 206 -41.69 -5.80 -8.13
CA ARG A 206 -40.57 -6.58 -8.71
C ARG A 206 -39.25 -5.80 -8.68
N THR A 207 -38.24 -6.39 -8.04
CA THR A 207 -36.86 -5.90 -7.94
C THR A 207 -35.97 -6.51 -9.03
N ARG A 208 -35.13 -5.68 -9.67
CA ARG A 208 -33.98 -6.13 -10.48
C ARG A 208 -32.80 -5.18 -10.23
N ALA A 209 -31.75 -5.72 -9.63
CA ALA A 209 -30.56 -4.99 -9.21
C ALA A 209 -29.62 -4.71 -10.39
N GLU A 210 -29.79 -3.59 -11.08
CA GLU A 210 -28.82 -3.06 -12.04
C GLU A 210 -28.61 -1.55 -11.84
N TYR A 211 -27.36 -1.11 -11.86
CA TYR A 211 -26.94 0.27 -11.59
C TYR A 211 -26.53 0.97 -12.89
N ILE A 212 -26.99 2.22 -13.12
CA ILE A 212 -26.58 3.05 -14.26
C ILE A 212 -25.91 4.34 -13.77
N ILE A 213 -24.89 4.80 -14.50
CA ILE A 213 -24.26 6.11 -14.33
C ILE A 213 -25.15 7.16 -15.03
N PRO A 214 -25.72 8.15 -14.33
CA PRO A 214 -26.52 9.17 -14.98
C PRO A 214 -25.64 10.01 -15.93
N VAL A 215 -25.99 10.00 -17.21
CA VAL A 215 -25.44 10.90 -18.22
C VAL A 215 -26.20 12.22 -18.10
N TYR A 216 -25.50 13.30 -17.80
CA TYR A 216 -26.05 14.65 -17.88
C TYR A 216 -25.58 15.26 -19.19
N ASP A 217 -26.53 15.57 -20.08
CA ASP A 217 -26.33 16.36 -21.30
C ASP A 217 -26.01 17.83 -20.99
#